data_AF-A0A168PI09-F1
#
_entry.id   AF-A0A168PI09-F1
#
_cell.length_a   1.000
_cell.length_b   1.000
_cell.length_c   1.000
_cell.angle_alpha   90.00
_cell.angle_beta   90.00
_cell.angle_gamma   90.00
#
_symmetry.space_group_name_H-M   'P 1'
#
loop_
_entity.id
_entity.type
_entity.pdbx_description
1 polymer ?
#
loop_
_entity_poly.entity_id
_entity_poly.type
_entity_poly.pdbx_seq_one_letter_code
_entity_poly.pdbx_strand_id
1 'polypeptide(L)'
;MASLGLTFVTALILIVTIMFHAGMLLDFIRPSVLQIQLLGVQLLLFGVVVLLAFADSSGFGFTIGLIGLLTGLFGSFRESNTAKSTDQ
;
A
#
# COMPACT_ATOMS: atom_id res chain seq x y z
N MET A 1 10.08 14.16 -19.22
CA MET A 1 10.11 14.72 -17.84
C MET A 1 8.89 14.20 -17.13
N ALA A 2 9.04 13.60 -15.94
CA ALA A 2 7.88 13.17 -15.16
C ALA A 2 6.99 14.40 -14.87
N SER A 3 5.67 14.26 -14.98
CA SER A 3 4.80 15.38 -14.62
C SER A 3 5.01 15.71 -13.14
N LEU A 4 5.24 16.98 -12.83
CA LEU A 4 5.52 17.43 -11.46
C LEU A 4 4.38 17.02 -10.53
N GLY A 5 3.13 17.04 -11.03
CA GLY A 5 1.95 16.54 -10.34
C GLY A 5 2.02 15.05 -10.01
N LEU A 6 2.35 14.18 -10.96
CA LEU A 6 2.45 12.73 -10.70
C LEU A 6 3.58 12.40 -9.73
N THR A 7 4.69 13.13 -9.84
CA THR A 7 5.82 13.00 -8.91
C THR A 7 5.40 13.37 -7.49
N PHE A 8 4.70 14.50 -7.32
CA PHE A 8 4.19 14.95 -6.04
C PHE A 8 3.17 13.97 -5.44
N VAL A 9 2.21 13.49 -6.25
CA VAL A 9 1.20 12.51 -5.82
C VAL A 9 1.86 11.20 -5.39
N THR A 10 2.84 10.72 -6.16
CA THR A 10 3.55 9.49 -5.80
C THR A 10 4.31 9.65 -4.48
N ALA A 11 5.02 10.77 -4.30
CA ALA A 11 5.72 11.05 -3.05
C ALA A 11 4.76 11.11 -1.85
N LEU A 12 3.59 11.73 -2.02
CA LEU A 12 2.56 11.78 -0.98
C LEU A 12 2.05 10.38 -0.62
N ILE A 13 1.76 9.53 -1.62
CA ILE A 13 1.33 8.14 -1.42
C ILE A 13 2.39 7.37 -0.63
N LEU A 14 3.66 7.51 -0.99
CA LEU A 14 4.77 6.88 -0.28
C LEU A 14 4.82 7.31 1.18
N ILE A 15 4.79 8.62 1.44
CA ILE A 15 4.85 9.17 2.80
C ILE A 15 3.67 8.66 3.64
N VAL A 16 2.45 8.74 3.12
CA VAL A 16 1.25 8.28 3.83
C VAL A 16 1.31 6.77 4.10
N THR A 17 1.77 5.98 3.12
CA THR A 17 1.90 4.53 3.29
C THR A 17 2.95 4.17 4.34
N ILE A 18 4.08 4.87 4.37
CA ILE A 18 5.12 4.70 5.39
C ILE A 18 4.58 5.09 6.76
N MET A 19 3.89 6.24 6.88
CA MET A 19 3.27 6.68 8.13
C MET A 19 2.24 5.68 8.64
N PHE A 20 1.45 5.09 7.75
CA PHE A 20 0.49 4.04 8.10
C PHE A 20 1.18 2.81 8.70
N HIS A 21 2.24 2.30 8.06
CA HIS A 21 2.99 1.16 8.59
C HIS A 21 3.72 1.49 9.88
N ALA A 22 4.33 2.68 9.98
CA ALA A 22 4.99 3.15 11.20
C ALA A 22 4.00 3.29 12.36
N GLY A 23 2.82 3.89 12.12
CA GLY A 23 1.77 4.01 13.12
C GLY A 23 1.24 2.65 13.58
N MET A 24 1.20 1.66 12.68
CA MET A 24 0.86 0.29 13.05
C MET A 24 1.95 -0.38 13.89
N LEU A 25 3.23 -0.23 13.51
CA LEU A 25 4.37 -0.81 14.23
C LEU A 25 4.55 -0.21 15.63
N LEU A 26 4.21 1.06 15.81
CA LEU A 26 4.23 1.76 17.09
C LEU A 26 2.93 1.59 17.91
N ASP A 27 2.01 0.71 17.47
CA ASP A 27 0.69 0.50 18.08
C ASP A 27 -0.19 1.77 18.19
N PHE A 28 0.17 2.84 17.49
CA PHE A 28 -0.58 4.10 17.47
C PHE A 28 -1.93 3.96 16.75
N ILE A 29 -1.98 3.09 15.73
CA ILE A 29 -3.23 2.70 15.06
C ILE A 29 -3.35 1.17 15.01
N ARG A 30 -4.57 0.67 15.12
CA ARG A 30 -4.89 -0.77 15.07
C ARG A 30 -5.88 -1.07 13.95
N PRO A 31 -5.48 -0.93 12.68
CA PRO A 31 -6.36 -1.24 11.57
C PRO A 31 -6.69 -2.73 11.56
N SER A 32 -7.91 -3.07 11.16
CA SER A 32 -8.30 -4.46 10.92
C SER A 32 -7.57 -5.03 9.70
N VAL A 33 -7.49 -6.36 9.61
CA VAL A 33 -6.86 -7.04 8.47
C VAL A 33 -7.51 -6.61 7.15
N LEU A 34 -8.84 -6.54 7.12
CA LEU A 34 -9.60 -6.11 5.95
C LEU A 34 -9.23 -4.68 5.51
N GLN A 35 -9.01 -3.76 6.45
CA GLN A 35 -8.62 -2.39 6.13
C GLN A 35 -7.24 -2.32 5.47
N ILE A 36 -6.28 -3.11 5.96
CA ILE A 36 -4.94 -3.18 5.38
C ILE A 36 -5.01 -3.77 3.97
N GLN A 37 -5.79 -4.84 3.79
CA GLN A 37 -5.97 -5.48 2.49
C GLN A 37 -6.64 -4.54 1.48
N LEU A 38 -7.71 -3.84 1.88
CA LEU A 38 -8.40 -2.88 1.02
C LEU A 38 -7.50 -1.71 0.63
N LEU A 39 -6.70 -1.19 1.57
CA LEU A 39 -5.69 -0.17 1.25
C LEU A 39 -4.70 -0.70 0.20
N GLY A 40 -4.22 -1.93 0.37
CA GLY A 40 -3.33 -2.57 -0.59
C GLY A 40 -3.95 -2.71 -1.99
N VAL A 41 -5.20 -3.18 -2.07
CA VAL A 41 -5.94 -3.28 -3.34
C VAL A 41 -6.16 -1.91 -3.97
N GLN A 42 -6.52 -0.89 -3.19
CA GLN A 42 -6.71 0.48 -3.71
C GLN A 42 -5.42 1.04 -4.30
N LEU A 43 -4.29 0.88 -3.59
CA LEU A 43 -2.98 1.30 -4.10
C LEU A 43 -2.59 0.50 -5.35
N LEU A 44 -2.85 -0.80 -5.37
CA LEU A 44 -2.60 -1.64 -6.55
C LEU A 44 -3.38 -1.16 -7.78
N LEU A 45 -4.69 -0.98 -7.63
CA LEU A 45 -5.56 -0.50 -8.69
C LEU A 45 -5.17 0.91 -9.14
N PHE A 46 -4.82 1.80 -8.21
CA PHE A 46 -4.34 3.13 -8.55
C PHE A 46 -3.03 3.09 -9.35
N GLY A 47 -2.08 2.22 -8.96
CA GLY A 47 -0.86 1.98 -9.72
C GLY A 47 -1.14 1.50 -11.15
N VAL A 48 -2.09 0.57 -11.32
CA VAL A 48 -2.54 0.11 -12.65
C VAL A 48 -3.15 1.25 -13.47
N VAL A 49 -3.99 2.10 -12.86
CA VAL A 49 -4.53 3.28 -13.53
C VAL A 49 -3.40 4.21 -14.00
N VAL A 50 -2.40 4.46 -13.17
CA VAL A 50 -1.24 5.29 -13.54
C VAL A 50 -0.45 4.66 -14.69
N LEU A 51 -0.24 3.34 -14.68
CA LEU A 51 0.43 2.61 -15.76
C LEU A 51 -0.28 2.78 -17.11
N LEU A 52 -1.62 2.69 -17.10
CA LEU A 52 -2.42 2.75 -18.32
C LEU A 52 -2.66 4.19 -18.81
N ALA A 53 -2.77 5.15 -17.89
CA ALA A 53 -3.08 6.53 -18.20
C ALA A 53 -1.84 7.34 -18.64
N PHE A 54 -0.63 6.94 -18.23
CA PHE A 54 0.59 7.70 -18.47
C PHE A 54 1.71 6.83 -19.04
N ALA A 55 1.77 6.74 -20.39
CA ALA A 55 2.71 5.88 -21.11
C ALA A 55 4.19 6.07 -20.74
N ASP A 56 4.63 7.32 -20.52
CA ASP A 56 6.02 7.65 -20.13
C ASP A 56 6.28 7.55 -18.61
N SER A 57 5.29 7.10 -17.81
CA SER A 57 5.34 7.10 -16.34
C SER A 57 5.27 5.70 -15.74
N SER A 58 5.66 4.69 -16.51
CA SER A 58 5.56 3.27 -16.13
C SER A 58 6.21 2.98 -14.77
N GLY A 59 7.32 3.63 -14.44
CA GLY A 59 7.97 3.49 -13.14
C GLY A 59 7.08 3.88 -11.95
N PHE A 60 6.35 5.00 -12.03
CA PHE A 60 5.49 5.47 -10.95
C PHE A 60 4.33 4.50 -10.69
N GLY A 61 3.62 4.11 -11.76
CA GLY A 61 2.50 3.19 -11.65
C GLY A 61 2.92 1.81 -11.13
N PHE A 62 4.08 1.31 -11.59
CA PHE A 62 4.63 0.05 -11.08
C PHE A 62 5.00 0.13 -9.59
N THR A 63 5.70 1.19 -9.16
CA THR A 63 6.08 1.38 -7.76
C THR A 63 4.86 1.46 -6.84
N ILE A 64 3.86 2.27 -7.20
CA ILE A 64 2.60 2.37 -6.46
C ILE A 64 1.91 1.00 -6.40
N GLY A 65 1.85 0.31 -7.53
CA GLY A 65 1.23 -1.01 -7.64
C GLY A 65 1.89 -2.06 -6.75
N LEU A 66 3.23 -2.11 -6.78
CA LEU A 66 4.04 -3.03 -5.98
C LEU A 66 3.86 -2.78 -4.47
N ILE A 67 3.84 -1.52 -4.05
CA ILE A 67 3.61 -1.18 -2.64
C ILE A 67 2.20 -1.56 -2.20
N GLY A 68 1.20 -1.35 -3.07
CA GLY A 68 -0.16 -1.83 -2.83
C GLY A 68 -0.22 -3.34 -2.64
N LEU A 69 0.45 -4.11 -3.51
CA LEU A 69 0.55 -5.55 -3.39
C LEU A 69 1.17 -5.98 -2.05
N LEU A 70 2.32 -5.40 -1.70
CA LEU A 70 3.02 -5.71 -0.44
C LEU A 70 2.17 -5.36 0.79
N THR A 71 1.48 -4.22 0.76
CA THR A 71 0.56 -3.80 1.83
C THR A 71 -0.59 -4.80 1.98
N GLY A 72 -1.19 -5.24 0.86
CA GLY A 72 -2.27 -6.22 0.88
C GLY A 72 -1.84 -7.59 1.43
N LEU A 73 -0.68 -8.07 0.99
CA LEU A 73 -0.08 -9.32 1.48
C LEU A 73 0.24 -9.25 2.97
N PHE A 74 0.78 -8.12 3.43
CA PHE A 74 1.06 -7.91 4.85
C PHE A 74 -0.20 -8.05 5.71
N GLY A 75 -1.33 -7.51 5.26
CA GLY A 75 -2.62 -7.70 5.92
C GLY A 75 -2.99 -9.18 6.05
N SER A 76 -2.84 -9.96 4.97
CA SER A 76 -3.13 -11.41 4.97
C SER A 76 -2.27 -12.20 5.95
N PHE A 77 -0.99 -11.88 6.08
CA PHE A 77 -0.11 -12.58 7.04
C PHE A 77 -0.42 -12.23 8.50
N ARG A 78 -0.94 -11.05 8.79
CA ARG A 78 -1.29 -10.63 10.16
C ARG A 78 -2.45 -11.45 10.75
N GLU A 79 -3.41 -11.88 9.93
CA GLU A 79 -4.46 -12.83 10.31
C GLU A 79 -3.88 -14.18 10.75
N SER A 80 -2.93 -14.71 9.97
CA SER A 80 -2.34 -16.04 10.19
C SER A 80 -1.59 -16.17 11.53
N ASN A 81 -0.98 -15.08 12.00
CA ASN A 81 -0.31 -15.06 13.31
C ASN A 81 -1.29 -14.92 14.48
N THR A 82 -2.45 -14.29 14.27
CA THR A 82 -3.49 -14.13 15.30
C THR A 82 -4.27 -15.42 15.50
N ALA A 83 -4.55 -16.17 14.43
CA ALA A 83 -5.22 -17.47 14.53
C ALA A 83 -4.37 -18.51 15.30
N LYS A 84 -3.04 -18.46 15.17
CA LYS A 84 -2.13 -19.42 15.80
C LYS A 84 -2.00 -19.26 17.32
N SER A 85 -2.32 -18.09 17.88
CA SER A 85 -2.23 -17.84 19.33
C SER A 85 -3.47 -18.27 20.12
N THR A 86 -4.57 -18.64 19.45
CA THR A 86 -5.83 -19.03 20.11
C THR A 86 -5.97 -20.55 20.30
N ASP A 87 -5.12 -21.33 19.62
CA ASP A 87 -5.07 -22.81 19.71
C ASP A 87 -3.94 -23.34 20.63
N GLN A 88 -3.26 -22.46 21.38
CA GLN A 88 -2.31 -22.83 22.45
C GLN A 88 -2.87 -22.43 23.82
#